data_AF-A0AA42QBE7-F1
#
_entry.id   AF-A0AA42QBE7-F1
#
_cell.length_a   1.000
_cell.length_b   1.000
_cell.length_c   1.000
_cell.angle_alpha   90.00
_cell.angle_beta   90.00
_cell.angle_gamma   90.00
#
_symmetry.space_group_name_H-M   'P 1'
#
loop_
_entity.id
_entity.type
_entity.pdbx_description
1 polymer ?
#
loop_
_entity_poly.entity_id
_entity_poly.type
_entity_poly.pdbx_seq_one_letter_code
_entity_poly.pdbx_strand_id
1 'polypeptide(L)'
;MPFPEASAWNRDSADIARENTKRKDSPCSFFFSHGRSLVLAAEYFHDERLSEAARGGVALKHRHKIQLAIFGQLMAAFEYMLKDFIAKSIDASNIFDEKLKNQEWLSITTERVLSQRIAQSTIGSMLVHPTLGWHTPDTVNERYKAIFNVSPFDGEDLKKISVLWILRHSVAHNAGFVTAHDSARINQPALSEKVVHLDEVFVKDTFDYLCSIASRLADSCGKSMLKQWLKSMRVYGPNWERDQNIYQAIKALGTYVNSRNQALQAFEVAAYNADWAAANA
;
A
#
# COMPACT_ATOMS: atom_id res chain seq x y z
N MET A 1 13.55 36.06 9.22
CA MET A 1 14.17 34.72 9.26
C MET A 1 13.82 34.01 7.95
N PRO A 2 14.77 33.38 7.25
CA PRO A 2 14.46 32.57 6.08
C PRO A 2 13.56 31.39 6.49
N PHE A 3 12.70 30.96 5.57
CA PHE A 3 11.89 29.78 5.78
C PHE A 3 12.80 28.53 5.82
N PRO A 4 12.58 27.56 6.71
CA PRO A 4 13.43 26.36 6.79
C PRO A 4 13.33 25.51 5.52
N GLU A 5 14.48 25.03 5.05
CA GLU A 5 14.56 24.07 3.95
C GLU A 5 14.43 22.63 4.47
N ALA A 6 13.66 21.80 3.77
CA ALA A 6 13.56 20.38 4.07
C ALA A 6 14.85 19.65 3.65
N SER A 7 15.29 18.67 4.43
CA SER A 7 16.42 17.80 4.10
C SER A 7 16.02 16.34 4.09
N ALA A 8 16.75 15.53 3.32
CA ALA A 8 16.51 14.09 3.29
C ALA A 8 16.84 13.46 4.64
N TRP A 9 15.95 12.59 5.12
CA TRP A 9 16.23 11.75 6.28
C TRP A 9 17.30 10.72 5.92
N ASN A 10 18.46 10.77 6.56
CA ASN A 10 19.64 9.96 6.23
C ASN A 10 20.21 9.17 7.42
N ARG A 11 19.44 9.04 8.50
CA ARG A 11 19.79 8.18 9.64
C ARG A 11 19.35 6.74 9.37
N ASP A 12 20.09 5.77 9.92
CA ASP A 12 19.80 4.34 9.79
C ASP A 12 19.85 3.81 8.34
N SER A 13 20.97 4.04 7.66
CA SER A 13 21.18 3.69 6.24
C SER A 13 20.87 2.23 5.89
N ALA A 14 21.10 1.29 6.81
CA ALA A 14 20.76 -0.12 6.61
C ALA A 14 19.26 -0.39 6.62
N ASP A 15 18.49 0.29 7.48
CA ASP A 15 17.01 0.21 7.46
C ASP A 15 16.45 0.88 6.21
N ILE A 16 16.97 2.07 5.85
CA ILE A 16 16.60 2.76 4.61
C ILE A 16 16.86 1.88 3.39
N ALA A 17 17.99 1.18 3.34
CA ALA A 17 18.31 0.28 2.23
C ALA A 17 17.30 -0.88 2.15
N ARG A 18 16.99 -1.54 3.28
CA ARG A 18 15.99 -2.62 3.33
C ARG A 18 14.60 -2.16 2.90
N GLU A 19 14.15 -1.01 3.41
CA GLU A 19 12.85 -0.44 3.04
C GLU A 19 12.80 -0.06 1.56
N ASN A 20 13.89 0.48 1.01
CA ASN A 20 13.97 0.78 -0.41
C ASN A 20 13.90 -0.48 -1.28
N THR A 21 14.53 -1.59 -0.88
CA THR A 21 14.39 -2.87 -1.59
C THR A 21 12.94 -3.34 -1.56
N LYS A 22 12.30 -3.34 -0.38
CA LYS A 22 10.86 -3.68 -0.27
C LYS A 22 9.99 -2.78 -1.15
N ARG A 23 10.23 -1.46 -1.13
CA ARG A 23 9.51 -0.47 -1.95
C ARG A 23 9.66 -0.75 -3.44
N LYS A 24 10.86 -1.15 -3.88
CA LYS A 24 11.14 -1.42 -5.28
C LYS A 24 10.44 -2.69 -5.76
N ASP A 25 10.41 -3.72 -4.93
CA ASP A 25 10.14 -5.08 -5.41
C ASP A 25 8.83 -5.69 -4.88
N SER A 26 8.39 -5.32 -3.67
CA SER A 26 7.21 -5.89 -3.01
C SER A 26 6.38 -4.83 -2.28
N PRO A 27 5.39 -4.21 -2.96
CA PRO A 27 4.53 -3.17 -2.37
C PRO A 27 3.87 -3.58 -1.06
N CYS A 28 3.41 -4.83 -0.94
CA CYS A 28 2.77 -5.33 0.27
C CYS A 28 3.77 -5.48 1.44
N SER A 29 5.00 -5.94 1.17
CA SER A 29 6.05 -6.01 2.19
C SER A 29 6.55 -4.62 2.61
N PHE A 30 6.60 -3.67 1.67
CA PHE A 30 6.91 -2.28 1.97
C PHE A 30 5.83 -1.65 2.86
N PHE A 31 4.56 -1.84 2.52
CA PHE A 31 3.44 -1.39 3.34
C PHE A 31 3.51 -1.94 4.76
N PHE A 32 3.80 -3.25 4.92
CA PHE A 32 3.97 -3.83 6.25
C PHE A 32 5.10 -3.14 7.02
N SER A 33 6.29 -3.01 6.42
CA SER A 33 7.45 -2.39 7.07
C SER A 33 7.16 -0.96 7.51
N HIS A 34 6.63 -0.15 6.59
CA HIS A 34 6.33 1.25 6.82
C HIS A 34 5.17 1.43 7.83
N GLY A 35 4.08 0.67 7.66
CA GLY A 35 2.94 0.68 8.56
C GLY A 35 3.32 0.21 9.97
N ARG A 36 4.21 -0.78 10.13
CA ARG A 36 4.70 -1.17 11.44
C ARG A 36 5.53 -0.07 12.09
N SER A 37 6.32 0.69 11.33
CA SER A 37 7.02 1.88 11.86
C SER A 37 6.03 2.95 12.34
N LEU A 38 4.91 3.16 11.64
CA LEU A 38 3.84 4.05 12.08
C LEU A 38 3.15 3.57 13.35
N VAL A 39 2.84 2.27 13.46
CA VAL A 39 2.26 1.68 14.68
C VAL A 39 3.24 1.79 15.86
N LEU A 40 4.53 1.54 15.64
CA LEU A 40 5.54 1.72 16.69
C LEU A 40 5.65 3.19 17.12
N ALA A 41 5.46 4.15 16.21
CA ALA A 41 5.37 5.55 16.57
C ALA A 41 4.10 5.85 17.38
N ALA A 42 2.95 5.28 17.01
CA ALA A 42 1.70 5.40 17.76
C ALA A 42 1.86 4.84 19.19
N GLU A 43 2.43 3.64 19.31
CA GLU A 43 2.79 3.00 20.58
C GLU A 43 3.82 3.87 21.33
N TYR A 44 4.80 4.51 20.67
CA TYR A 44 5.76 5.38 21.36
C TYR A 44 5.07 6.52 22.14
N PHE A 45 3.94 7.03 21.65
CA PHE A 45 3.18 8.13 22.24
C PHE A 45 1.96 7.67 23.06
N HIS A 46 2.09 6.63 23.90
CA HIS A 46 1.04 6.18 24.84
C HIS A 46 1.20 6.75 26.27
N ASP A 47 0.12 6.74 27.05
CA ASP A 47 0.01 7.42 28.36
C ASP A 47 1.01 6.95 29.41
N GLU A 48 1.32 5.65 29.44
CA GLU A 48 2.19 5.08 30.48
C GLU A 48 3.66 5.49 30.31
N ARG A 49 4.06 5.95 29.12
CA ARG A 49 5.42 6.47 28.86
C ARG A 49 5.60 7.91 29.32
N LEU A 50 4.51 8.55 29.78
CA LEU A 50 4.53 9.89 30.33
C LEU A 50 4.49 9.84 31.86
N SER A 51 5.14 10.83 32.48
CA SER A 51 4.95 11.13 33.90
C SER A 51 3.46 11.32 34.18
N GLU A 52 2.98 10.83 35.33
CA GLU A 52 1.55 10.90 35.71
C GLU A 52 0.96 12.32 35.58
N ALA A 53 1.73 13.34 36.00
CA ALA A 53 1.34 14.74 35.89
C ALA A 53 1.13 15.24 34.44
N ALA A 54 1.67 14.54 33.44
CA ALA A 54 1.57 14.86 32.01
C ALA A 54 0.58 13.93 31.26
N ARG A 55 -0.17 13.08 31.96
CA ARG A 55 -1.17 12.22 31.31
C ARG A 55 -2.44 12.98 30.93
N GLY A 56 -2.74 14.08 31.62
CA GLY A 56 -3.91 14.92 31.33
C GLY A 56 -3.64 16.15 30.45
N GLY A 57 -4.65 17.01 30.34
CA GLY A 57 -4.53 18.37 29.84
C GLY A 57 -4.01 18.48 28.39
N VAL A 58 -3.00 19.33 28.19
CA VAL A 58 -2.45 19.67 26.87
C VAL A 58 -1.75 18.48 26.22
N ALA A 59 -1.07 17.64 27.01
CA ALA A 59 -0.37 16.47 26.50
C ALA A 59 -1.33 15.46 25.86
N LEU A 60 -2.52 15.25 26.45
CA LEU A 60 -3.56 14.41 25.85
C LEU A 60 -3.99 14.93 24.48
N LYS A 61 -4.14 16.26 24.32
CA LYS A 61 -4.46 16.88 23.03
C LYS A 61 -3.36 16.66 22.00
N HIS A 62 -2.09 16.82 22.39
CA HIS A 62 -0.94 16.58 21.50
C HIS A 62 -0.87 15.12 21.05
N ARG A 63 -1.00 14.16 21.97
CA ARG A 63 -1.03 12.73 21.65
C ARG A 63 -2.13 12.44 20.65
N HIS A 64 -3.34 12.91 20.94
CA HIS A 64 -4.47 12.72 20.04
C HIS A 64 -4.19 13.28 18.63
N LYS A 65 -3.60 14.48 18.50
CA LYS A 65 -3.21 15.04 17.19
C LYS A 65 -2.14 14.21 16.48
N ILE A 66 -1.18 13.66 17.22
CA ILE A 66 -0.18 12.73 16.67
C ILE A 66 -0.86 11.46 16.15
N GLN A 67 -1.78 10.86 16.92
CA GLN A 67 -2.48 9.64 16.49
C GLN A 67 -3.33 9.89 15.23
N LEU A 68 -4.02 11.04 15.13
CA LEU A 68 -4.73 11.42 13.90
C LEU A 68 -3.77 11.51 12.71
N ALA A 69 -2.61 12.15 12.86
CA ALA A 69 -1.62 12.26 11.80
C ALA A 69 -1.05 10.90 11.38
N ILE A 70 -0.76 10.02 12.34
CA ILE A 70 -0.27 8.66 12.09
C ILE A 70 -1.32 7.85 11.35
N PHE A 71 -2.59 7.90 11.76
CA PHE A 71 -3.69 7.25 11.05
C PHE A 71 -3.80 7.75 9.60
N GLY A 72 -3.70 9.06 9.38
CA GLY A 72 -3.70 9.64 8.04
C GLY A 72 -2.56 9.12 7.16
N GLN A 73 -1.36 9.00 7.72
CA GLN A 73 -0.19 8.44 7.03
C GLN A 73 -0.35 6.94 6.75
N LEU A 74 -0.91 6.17 7.69
CA LEU A 74 -1.17 4.74 7.52
C LEU A 74 -2.11 4.48 6.35
N MET A 75 -3.21 5.23 6.28
CA MET A 75 -4.17 5.13 5.17
C MET A 75 -3.56 5.59 3.84
N ALA A 76 -2.72 6.63 3.84
CA ALA A 76 -1.99 7.06 2.64
C ALA A 76 -0.98 5.98 2.17
N ALA A 77 -0.29 5.32 3.09
CA ALA A 77 0.62 4.22 2.78
C ALA A 77 -0.14 3.02 2.18
N PHE A 78 -1.36 2.74 2.68
CA PHE A 78 -2.22 1.70 2.11
C PHE A 78 -2.70 2.06 0.69
N GLU A 79 -3.13 3.31 0.46
CA GLU A 79 -3.47 3.81 -0.88
C GLU A 79 -2.30 3.63 -1.85
N TYR A 80 -1.10 4.02 -1.40
CA TYR A 80 0.12 3.91 -2.18
C TYR A 80 0.43 2.44 -2.51
N MET A 81 0.27 1.52 -1.55
CA MET A 81 0.45 0.10 -1.78
C MET A 81 -0.49 -0.45 -2.86
N LEU A 82 -1.77 -0.07 -2.85
CA LEU A 82 -2.74 -0.50 -3.86
C LEU A 82 -2.32 -0.03 -5.27
N LYS A 83 -1.89 1.22 -5.38
CA LYS A 83 -1.36 1.79 -6.65
C LYS A 83 -0.10 1.07 -7.09
N ASP A 84 0.87 0.94 -6.19
CA ASP A 84 2.16 0.34 -6.48
C ASP A 84 2.03 -1.12 -6.86
N PHE A 85 1.10 -1.86 -6.28
CA PHE A 85 0.86 -3.24 -6.67
C PHE A 85 0.53 -3.35 -8.16
N ILE A 86 -0.41 -2.54 -8.66
CA ILE A 86 -0.75 -2.51 -10.09
C ILE A 86 0.41 -1.98 -10.92
N ALA A 87 1.03 -0.86 -10.52
CA ALA A 87 2.15 -0.27 -11.25
C ALA A 87 3.30 -1.27 -11.44
N LYS A 88 3.72 -1.93 -10.37
CA LYS A 88 4.78 -2.95 -10.40
C LYS A 88 4.38 -4.18 -11.18
N SER A 89 3.10 -4.54 -11.19
CA SER A 89 2.60 -5.62 -12.03
C SER A 89 2.74 -5.34 -13.52
N ILE A 90 2.52 -4.08 -13.93
CA ILE A 90 2.72 -3.61 -15.30
C ILE A 90 4.22 -3.61 -15.65
N ASP A 91 5.06 -3.12 -14.74
CA ASP A 91 6.51 -3.04 -14.97
C ASP A 91 7.18 -4.42 -15.01
N ALA A 92 6.63 -5.42 -14.30
CA ALA A 92 7.22 -6.73 -14.20
C ALA A 92 7.04 -7.58 -15.47
N SER A 93 5.96 -7.42 -16.23
CA SER A 93 5.66 -8.29 -17.38
C SER A 93 4.61 -7.72 -18.33
N ASN A 94 4.57 -8.25 -19.56
CA ASN A 94 3.59 -7.89 -20.60
C ASN A 94 2.28 -8.70 -20.54
N ILE A 95 2.06 -9.53 -19.50
CA ILE A 95 0.93 -10.46 -19.42
C ILE A 95 -0.43 -9.75 -19.45
N PHE A 96 -0.44 -8.48 -19.03
CA PHE A 96 -1.66 -7.69 -18.90
C PHE A 96 -1.83 -6.64 -19.99
N ASP A 97 -0.93 -6.52 -20.96
CA ASP A 97 -0.95 -5.42 -21.95
C ASP A 97 -2.31 -5.27 -22.64
N GLU A 98 -2.89 -6.37 -23.12
CA GLU A 98 -4.21 -6.34 -23.76
C GLU A 98 -5.34 -5.96 -22.79
N LYS A 99 -5.26 -6.35 -21.52
CA LYS A 99 -6.23 -5.91 -20.52
C LYS A 99 -6.09 -4.42 -20.22
N LEU A 100 -4.85 -3.92 -20.12
CA LEU A 100 -4.52 -2.53 -19.83
C LEU A 100 -4.98 -1.59 -20.94
N LYS A 101 -4.83 -1.98 -22.21
CA LYS A 101 -5.32 -1.20 -23.37
C LYS A 101 -6.82 -0.91 -23.31
N ASN A 102 -7.59 -1.80 -22.67
CA ASN A 102 -9.03 -1.68 -22.52
C ASN A 102 -9.46 -0.89 -21.26
N GLN A 103 -8.51 -0.31 -20.51
CA GLN A 103 -8.79 0.45 -19.29
C GLN A 103 -8.78 1.95 -19.54
N GLU A 104 -9.96 2.56 -19.67
CA GLU A 104 -10.09 4.01 -19.88
C GLU A 104 -9.49 4.85 -18.73
N TRP A 105 -9.49 4.30 -17.51
CA TRP A 105 -8.96 4.98 -16.33
C TRP A 105 -7.42 5.06 -16.31
N LEU A 106 -6.72 4.36 -17.20
CA LEU A 106 -5.26 4.46 -17.41
C LEU A 106 -4.87 5.51 -18.45
N SER A 107 -5.70 6.54 -18.64
CA SER A 107 -5.42 7.63 -19.58
C SER A 107 -4.14 8.41 -19.24
N ILE A 108 -3.34 8.70 -20.26
CA ILE A 108 -2.11 9.49 -20.16
C ILE A 108 -2.27 10.84 -20.87
N THR A 109 -1.79 11.91 -20.24
CA THR A 109 -1.79 13.26 -20.80
C THR A 109 -0.38 13.69 -21.19
N THR A 110 -0.26 14.64 -22.10
CA THR A 110 1.04 15.19 -22.53
C THR A 110 1.82 15.74 -21.34
N GLU A 111 1.17 16.42 -20.40
CA GLU A 111 1.82 16.98 -19.20
C GLU A 111 2.47 15.87 -18.35
N ARG A 112 1.81 14.70 -18.23
CA ARG A 112 2.34 13.56 -17.48
C ARG A 112 3.56 12.93 -18.15
N VAL A 113 3.60 12.93 -19.49
CA VAL A 113 4.77 12.47 -20.24
C VAL A 113 5.92 13.48 -20.09
N LEU A 114 5.62 14.77 -20.19
CA LEU A 114 6.64 15.82 -20.10
C LEU A 114 7.27 15.94 -18.71
N SER A 115 6.56 15.59 -17.63
CA SER A 115 7.12 15.57 -16.27
C SER A 115 8.27 14.58 -16.10
N GLN A 116 8.38 13.56 -16.98
CA GLN A 116 9.49 12.61 -16.99
C GLN A 116 10.86 13.25 -17.24
N ARG A 117 10.90 14.47 -17.81
CA ARG A 117 12.14 15.23 -17.99
C ARG A 117 12.82 15.59 -16.66
N ILE A 118 12.04 15.70 -15.59
CA ILE A 118 12.50 16.13 -14.27
C ILE A 118 12.64 14.92 -13.34
N ALA A 119 11.76 13.92 -13.48
CA ALA A 119 11.78 12.71 -12.67
C ALA A 119 11.47 11.47 -13.52
N GLN A 120 12.44 10.58 -13.71
CA GLN A 120 12.23 9.31 -14.39
C GLN A 120 11.37 8.39 -13.51
N SER A 121 10.16 8.08 -13.97
CA SER A 121 9.25 7.12 -13.37
C SER A 121 9.10 5.89 -14.26
N THR A 122 8.67 4.78 -13.67
CA THR A 122 8.38 3.57 -14.44
C THR A 122 7.06 3.72 -15.21
N ILE A 123 6.84 2.87 -16.21
CA ILE A 123 5.63 2.90 -17.03
C ILE A 123 4.40 2.68 -16.16
N GLY A 124 4.44 1.69 -15.28
CA GLY A 124 3.37 1.41 -14.34
C GLY A 124 3.07 2.60 -13.42
N SER A 125 4.10 3.27 -12.88
CA SER A 125 3.90 4.44 -12.02
C SER A 125 3.27 5.60 -12.80
N MET A 126 3.74 5.86 -14.02
CA MET A 126 3.21 6.91 -14.91
C MET A 126 1.73 6.70 -15.26
N LEU A 127 1.31 5.45 -15.45
CA LEU A 127 -0.08 5.09 -15.77
C LEU A 127 -0.99 5.11 -14.54
N VAL A 128 -0.51 4.64 -13.39
CA VAL A 128 -1.38 4.32 -12.25
C VAL A 128 -1.41 5.42 -11.19
N HIS A 129 -0.27 5.99 -10.80
CA HIS A 129 -0.19 6.90 -9.63
C HIS A 129 -1.02 8.18 -9.78
N PRO A 130 -1.12 8.80 -10.97
CA PRO A 130 -1.93 10.00 -11.17
C PRO A 130 -3.45 9.75 -11.18
N THR A 131 -3.90 8.50 -11.12
CA THR A 131 -5.32 8.17 -11.20
C THR A 131 -6.02 8.42 -9.86
N LEU A 132 -7.27 8.88 -9.91
CA LEU A 132 -8.08 9.21 -8.73
C LEU A 132 -8.94 8.03 -8.29
N GLY A 133 -9.67 8.13 -7.16
CA GLY A 133 -10.66 7.13 -6.75
C GLY A 133 -10.13 5.91 -5.99
N TRP A 134 -8.88 5.94 -5.52
CA TRP A 134 -8.30 4.85 -4.71
C TRP A 134 -8.81 4.78 -3.27
N HIS A 135 -9.58 5.79 -2.87
CA HIS A 135 -10.32 5.83 -1.61
C HIS A 135 -11.80 5.42 -1.79
N THR A 136 -12.18 4.89 -2.96
CA THR A 136 -13.52 4.38 -3.25
C THR A 136 -13.43 2.86 -3.43
N PRO A 137 -13.90 2.05 -2.47
CA PRO A 137 -13.64 0.60 -2.47
C PRO A 137 -14.18 -0.12 -3.71
N ASP A 138 -15.36 0.27 -4.19
CA ASP A 138 -15.94 -0.31 -5.41
C ASP A 138 -15.07 -0.01 -6.65
N THR A 139 -14.59 1.22 -6.79
CA THR A 139 -13.65 1.59 -7.88
C THR A 139 -12.35 0.79 -7.81
N VAL A 140 -11.81 0.59 -6.60
CA VAL A 140 -10.60 -0.24 -6.43
C VAL A 140 -10.88 -1.70 -6.80
N ASN A 141 -12.02 -2.25 -6.38
CA ASN A 141 -12.46 -3.60 -6.77
C ASN A 141 -12.59 -3.74 -8.28
N GLU A 142 -13.25 -2.80 -8.95
CA GLU A 142 -13.39 -2.80 -10.41
C GLU A 142 -12.03 -2.83 -11.12
N ARG A 143 -11.09 -2.00 -10.68
CA ARG A 143 -9.73 -1.93 -11.26
C ARG A 143 -8.95 -3.23 -11.08
N TYR A 144 -8.94 -3.77 -9.86
CA TYR A 144 -8.26 -5.03 -9.58
C TYR A 144 -8.94 -6.20 -10.29
N LYS A 145 -10.27 -6.19 -10.42
CA LYS A 145 -11.01 -7.23 -11.12
C LYS A 145 -10.75 -7.17 -12.63
N ALA A 146 -10.66 -5.99 -13.21
CA ALA A 146 -10.35 -5.82 -14.62
C ALA A 146 -8.95 -6.35 -14.98
N ILE A 147 -7.95 -6.15 -14.12
CA ILE A 147 -6.57 -6.56 -14.38
C ILE A 147 -6.32 -8.02 -13.94
N PHE A 148 -6.60 -8.32 -12.67
CA PHE A 148 -6.25 -9.59 -12.02
C PHE A 148 -7.40 -10.58 -11.86
N ASN A 149 -8.64 -10.16 -12.14
CA ASN A 149 -9.86 -10.92 -11.82
C ASN A 149 -10.00 -11.21 -10.31
N VAL A 150 -9.62 -10.25 -9.47
CA VAL A 150 -9.71 -10.31 -8.01
C VAL A 150 -10.40 -9.04 -7.50
N SER A 151 -11.25 -9.17 -6.48
CA SER A 151 -11.76 -8.03 -5.70
C SER A 151 -11.00 -7.96 -4.37
N PRO A 152 -10.20 -6.91 -4.11
CA PRO A 152 -9.49 -6.74 -2.84
C PRO A 152 -10.39 -6.71 -1.62
N PHE A 153 -11.62 -6.21 -1.77
CA PHE A 153 -12.58 -6.01 -0.70
C PHE A 153 -13.88 -6.76 -1.00
N ASP A 154 -14.42 -7.47 -0.02
CA ASP A 154 -15.72 -8.13 -0.11
C ASP A 154 -16.48 -8.02 1.23
N GLY A 155 -17.78 -8.33 1.21
CA GLY A 155 -18.61 -8.44 2.41
C GLY A 155 -18.41 -7.30 3.44
N GLU A 156 -17.86 -7.66 4.60
CA GLU A 156 -17.60 -6.73 5.70
C GLU A 156 -16.40 -5.80 5.45
N ASP A 157 -15.46 -6.18 4.59
CA ASP A 157 -14.31 -5.33 4.26
C ASP A 157 -14.76 -4.05 3.56
N LEU A 158 -15.74 -4.14 2.66
CA LEU A 158 -16.33 -2.97 1.98
C LEU A 158 -16.87 -1.94 2.97
N LYS A 159 -17.57 -2.40 4.01
CA LYS A 159 -18.11 -1.51 5.05
C LYS A 159 -16.98 -0.89 5.86
N LYS A 160 -16.05 -1.70 6.37
CA LYS A 160 -14.95 -1.24 7.22
C LYS A 160 -14.05 -0.26 6.48
N ILE A 161 -13.59 -0.61 5.29
CA ILE A 161 -12.67 0.23 4.53
C ILE A 161 -13.35 1.54 4.07
N SER A 162 -14.66 1.52 3.76
CA SER A 162 -15.42 2.75 3.47
C SER A 162 -15.43 3.71 4.65
N VAL A 163 -15.68 3.19 5.87
CA VAL A 163 -15.62 3.99 7.10
C VAL A 163 -14.22 4.58 7.30
N LEU A 164 -13.17 3.77 7.15
CA LEU A 164 -11.78 4.22 7.30
C LEU A 164 -11.42 5.33 6.31
N TRP A 165 -11.87 5.25 5.05
CA TRP A 165 -11.64 6.31 4.06
C TRP A 165 -12.34 7.63 4.41
N ILE A 166 -13.55 7.57 4.96
CA ILE A 166 -14.29 8.76 5.41
C ILE A 166 -13.61 9.37 6.65
N LEU A 167 -13.16 8.54 7.59
CA LEU A 167 -12.36 9.01 8.73
C LEU A 167 -11.05 9.64 8.25
N ARG A 168 -10.36 9.04 7.26
CA ARG A 168 -9.15 9.62 6.66
C ARG A 168 -9.44 10.96 6.02
N HIS A 169 -10.56 11.11 5.32
CA HIS A 169 -10.99 12.39 4.78
C HIS A 169 -11.15 13.45 5.89
N SER A 170 -11.86 13.11 6.98
CA SER A 170 -12.04 14.00 8.13
C SER A 170 -10.70 14.38 8.79
N VAL A 171 -9.76 13.44 8.89
CA VAL A 171 -8.41 13.70 9.41
C VAL A 171 -7.61 14.63 8.51
N ALA A 172 -7.57 14.34 7.20
CA ALA A 172 -6.74 15.06 6.26
C ALA A 172 -7.25 16.48 5.97
N HIS A 173 -8.56 16.67 5.91
CA HIS A 173 -9.16 17.95 5.49
C HIS A 173 -9.76 18.76 6.65
N ASN A 174 -10.18 18.09 7.73
CA ASN A 174 -10.89 18.74 8.85
C ASN A 174 -10.16 18.54 10.19
N ALA A 175 -8.89 18.15 10.17
CA ALA A 175 -8.06 17.91 11.38
C ALA A 175 -8.70 16.95 12.40
N GLY A 176 -9.46 15.96 11.90
CA GLY A 176 -10.18 14.93 12.66
C GLY A 176 -11.61 15.31 13.04
N PHE A 177 -12.06 16.51 12.68
CA PHE A 177 -13.45 16.93 12.90
C PHE A 177 -14.39 16.24 11.90
N VAL A 178 -15.31 15.43 12.42
CA VAL A 178 -16.31 14.70 11.65
C VAL A 178 -17.55 15.58 11.52
N THR A 179 -17.84 15.98 10.29
CA THR A 179 -19.02 16.78 9.98
C THR A 179 -20.30 15.95 10.16
N ALA A 180 -21.46 16.61 10.30
CA ALA A 180 -22.74 15.91 10.29
C ALA A 180 -22.91 15.01 9.04
N HIS A 181 -22.47 15.49 7.88
CA HIS A 181 -22.49 14.73 6.63
C HIS A 181 -21.61 13.49 6.67
N ASP A 182 -20.36 13.61 7.13
CA ASP A 182 -19.47 12.44 7.25
C ASP A 182 -19.96 11.44 8.30
N SER A 183 -20.51 11.93 9.42
CA SER A 183 -21.10 11.09 10.47
C SER A 183 -22.27 10.24 9.96
N ALA A 184 -23.09 10.81 9.07
CA ALA A 184 -24.20 10.11 8.42
C ALA A 184 -23.67 9.04 7.45
N ARG A 185 -22.62 9.34 6.67
CA ARG A 185 -22.02 8.39 5.72
C ARG A 185 -21.40 7.17 6.38
N ILE A 186 -20.83 7.33 7.58
CA ILE A 186 -20.29 6.21 8.37
C ILE A 186 -21.31 5.59 9.32
N ASN A 187 -22.56 6.09 9.34
CA ASN A 187 -23.63 5.67 10.25
C ASN A 187 -23.21 5.74 11.74
N GLN A 188 -22.52 6.82 12.13
CA GLN A 188 -22.11 7.08 13.52
C GLN A 188 -22.56 8.48 13.95
N PRO A 189 -23.86 8.69 14.21
CA PRO A 189 -24.40 10.01 14.57
C PRO A 189 -23.76 10.59 15.84
N ALA A 190 -23.23 9.75 16.72
CA ALA A 190 -22.50 10.18 17.91
C ALA A 190 -21.24 11.02 17.61
N LEU A 191 -20.67 10.90 16.40
CA LEU A 191 -19.51 11.65 15.94
C LEU A 191 -19.87 12.97 15.23
N SER A 192 -21.15 13.25 14.99
CA SER A 192 -21.60 14.48 14.32
C SER A 192 -21.08 15.73 15.04
N GLU A 193 -20.39 16.59 14.29
CA GLU A 193 -19.79 17.84 14.76
C GLU A 193 -18.81 17.65 15.93
N LYS A 194 -18.05 16.55 15.90
CA LYS A 194 -17.05 16.21 16.93
C LYS A 194 -15.72 15.78 16.31
N VAL A 195 -14.66 15.92 17.08
CA VAL A 195 -13.36 15.34 16.73
C VAL A 195 -13.42 13.84 17.03
N VAL A 196 -13.12 13.01 16.04
CA VAL A 196 -13.06 11.55 16.23
C VAL A 196 -11.89 11.21 17.16
N HIS A 197 -12.11 10.29 18.09
CA HIS A 197 -11.05 9.77 18.95
C HIS A 197 -10.42 8.54 18.28
N LEU A 198 -9.17 8.66 17.85
CA LEU A 198 -8.34 7.56 17.35
C LEU A 198 -7.12 7.47 18.26
N ASP A 199 -6.99 6.37 18.98
CA ASP A 199 -5.86 6.06 19.87
C ASP A 199 -4.88 5.08 19.18
N GLU A 200 -3.82 4.70 19.88
CA GLU A 200 -2.84 3.74 19.38
C GLU A 200 -3.45 2.37 19.10
N VAL A 201 -4.46 1.95 19.88
CA VAL A 201 -5.17 0.68 19.69
C VAL A 201 -5.92 0.71 18.36
N PHE A 202 -6.67 1.78 18.09
CA PHE A 202 -7.35 1.97 16.82
C PHE A 202 -6.38 1.95 15.63
N VAL A 203 -5.23 2.63 15.75
CA VAL A 203 -4.21 2.66 14.70
C VAL A 203 -3.65 1.25 14.45
N LYS A 204 -3.34 0.51 15.53
CA LYS A 204 -2.82 -0.85 15.46
C LYS A 204 -3.85 -1.80 14.83
N ASP A 205 -5.10 -1.77 15.27
CA ASP A 205 -6.17 -2.62 14.75
C ASP A 205 -6.47 -2.31 13.29
N THR A 206 -6.40 -1.03 12.91
CA THR A 206 -6.48 -0.60 11.50
C THR A 206 -5.32 -1.19 10.70
N PHE A 207 -4.08 -1.10 11.20
CA PHE A 207 -2.92 -1.68 10.53
C PHE A 207 -3.04 -3.19 10.35
N ASP A 208 -3.40 -3.92 11.40
CA ASP A 208 -3.56 -5.38 11.38
C ASP A 208 -4.63 -5.80 10.36
N TYR A 209 -5.75 -5.06 10.31
CA TYR A 209 -6.79 -5.24 9.29
C TYR A 209 -6.26 -5.00 7.86
N LEU A 210 -5.58 -3.89 7.60
CA LEU A 210 -5.05 -3.56 6.27
C LEU A 210 -3.95 -4.55 5.83
N CYS A 211 -3.15 -5.05 6.77
CA CYS A 211 -2.18 -6.11 6.54
C CYS A 211 -2.83 -7.41 6.08
N SER A 212 -4.02 -7.75 6.61
CA SER A 212 -4.76 -8.91 6.13
C SER A 212 -5.12 -8.78 4.64
N ILE A 213 -5.51 -7.58 4.20
CA ILE A 213 -5.80 -7.30 2.78
C ILE A 213 -4.52 -7.38 1.95
N ALA A 214 -3.44 -6.73 2.39
CA ALA A 214 -2.17 -6.74 1.67
C ALA A 214 -1.61 -8.16 1.49
N SER A 215 -1.69 -9.00 2.53
CA SER A 215 -1.29 -10.41 2.46
C SER A 215 -2.15 -11.20 1.47
N ARG A 216 -3.48 -11.01 1.48
CA ARG A 216 -4.38 -11.67 0.51
C ARG A 216 -4.11 -11.24 -0.92
N LEU A 217 -3.77 -9.97 -1.16
CA LEU A 217 -3.41 -9.47 -2.49
C LEU A 217 -2.11 -10.07 -3.02
N ALA A 218 -1.06 -10.12 -2.19
CA ALA A 218 0.18 -10.79 -2.56
C ALA A 218 -0.09 -12.27 -2.92
N ASP A 219 -0.88 -12.96 -2.09
CA ASP A 219 -1.20 -14.37 -2.31
C ASP A 219 -2.05 -14.61 -3.57
N SER A 220 -3.16 -13.90 -3.72
CA SER A 220 -4.12 -14.12 -4.81
C SER A 220 -3.64 -13.54 -6.14
N CYS A 221 -3.27 -12.26 -6.18
CA CYS A 221 -2.84 -11.60 -7.41
C CYS A 221 -1.42 -12.03 -7.80
N GLY A 222 -0.47 -11.97 -6.87
CA GLY A 222 0.95 -12.26 -7.15
C GLY A 222 1.19 -13.70 -7.58
N LYS A 223 0.58 -14.70 -6.91
CA LYS A 223 0.71 -16.10 -7.36
C LYS A 223 -0.02 -16.36 -8.68
N SER A 224 -1.18 -15.73 -8.90
CA SER A 224 -1.90 -15.84 -10.17
C SER A 224 -1.08 -15.26 -11.33
N MET A 225 -0.42 -14.13 -11.11
CA MET A 225 0.51 -13.53 -12.08
C MET A 225 1.64 -14.47 -12.45
N LEU A 226 2.33 -15.03 -11.44
CA LEU A 226 3.41 -15.97 -11.67
C LEU A 226 2.95 -17.18 -12.50
N LYS A 227 1.78 -17.74 -12.15
CA LYS A 227 1.20 -18.87 -12.88
C LYS A 227 0.87 -18.51 -14.33
N GLN A 228 0.26 -17.34 -14.57
CA GLN A 228 -0.07 -16.87 -15.92
C GLN A 228 1.20 -16.66 -16.76
N TRP A 229 2.23 -16.08 -16.16
CA TRP A 229 3.52 -15.86 -16.80
C TRP A 229 4.17 -17.18 -17.21
N LEU A 230 4.36 -18.11 -16.27
CA LEU A 230 5.01 -19.39 -16.54
C LEU A 230 4.27 -20.19 -17.62
N LYS A 231 2.92 -20.08 -17.66
CA LYS A 231 2.11 -20.69 -18.73
C LYS A 231 2.32 -20.04 -20.10
N SER A 232 2.49 -18.72 -20.18
CA SER A 232 2.75 -18.05 -21.47
C SER A 232 4.11 -18.43 -22.06
N MET A 233 5.04 -18.84 -21.22
CA MET A 233 6.39 -19.26 -21.60
C MET A 233 6.50 -20.72 -22.07
N ARG A 234 5.42 -21.53 -21.96
CA ARG A 234 5.44 -22.98 -22.21
C ARG A 234 6.06 -23.39 -23.56
N VAL A 235 5.94 -22.52 -24.58
CA VAL A 235 6.42 -22.77 -25.94
C VAL A 235 7.94 -22.93 -26.02
N TYR A 236 8.69 -22.13 -25.26
CA TYR A 236 10.15 -22.07 -25.34
C TYR A 236 10.87 -22.64 -24.10
N GLY A 237 10.10 -23.14 -23.13
CA GLY A 237 10.62 -23.84 -21.96
C GLY A 237 11.32 -22.97 -20.91
N PRO A 238 11.69 -23.57 -19.77
CA PRO A 238 12.32 -22.85 -18.67
C PRO A 238 13.78 -22.48 -19.00
N ASN A 239 14.17 -21.22 -18.80
CA ASN A 239 15.56 -20.78 -18.92
C ASN A 239 15.86 -19.68 -17.89
N TRP A 240 16.58 -20.04 -16.82
CA TRP A 240 16.88 -19.12 -15.72
C TRP A 240 17.64 -17.86 -16.17
N GLU A 241 18.69 -17.98 -16.98
CA GLU A 241 19.53 -16.83 -17.35
C GLU A 241 18.73 -15.75 -18.09
N ARG A 242 17.79 -16.18 -18.94
CA ARG A 242 16.85 -15.31 -19.65
C ARG A 242 15.78 -14.75 -18.71
N ASP A 243 15.24 -15.59 -17.82
CA ASP A 243 13.98 -15.33 -17.13
C ASP A 243 14.15 -14.71 -15.74
N GLN A 244 15.35 -14.77 -15.15
CA GLN A 244 15.60 -14.41 -13.74
C GLN A 244 15.06 -13.04 -13.34
N ASN A 245 15.25 -12.00 -14.16
CA ASN A 245 14.85 -10.64 -13.80
C ASN A 245 13.32 -10.51 -13.70
N ILE A 246 12.61 -11.06 -14.69
CA ILE A 246 11.15 -11.05 -14.73
C ILE A 246 10.60 -11.96 -13.63
N TYR A 247 11.17 -13.16 -13.46
CA TYR A 247 10.76 -14.10 -12.42
C TYR A 247 10.89 -13.46 -11.03
N GLN A 248 12.04 -12.85 -10.72
CA GLN A 248 12.26 -12.20 -9.44
C GLN A 248 11.25 -11.06 -9.21
N ALA A 249 11.01 -10.22 -10.22
CA ALA A 249 10.04 -9.13 -10.13
C ALA A 249 8.62 -9.65 -9.86
N ILE A 250 8.15 -10.66 -10.61
CA ILE A 250 6.81 -11.23 -10.41
C ILE A 250 6.71 -12.00 -9.09
N LYS A 251 7.73 -12.77 -8.73
CA LYS A 251 7.74 -13.56 -7.48
C LYS A 251 7.75 -12.65 -6.24
N ALA A 252 8.41 -11.49 -6.31
CA ALA A 252 8.39 -10.49 -5.24
C ALA A 252 6.98 -9.89 -5.01
N LEU A 253 6.17 -9.73 -6.07
CA LEU A 253 4.76 -9.32 -5.95
C LEU A 253 3.91 -10.36 -5.20
N GLY A 254 4.26 -11.64 -5.32
CA GLY A 254 3.64 -12.74 -4.59
C GLY A 254 4.19 -12.97 -3.18
N THR A 255 5.15 -12.17 -2.73
CA THR A 255 5.84 -12.34 -1.45
C THR A 255 5.37 -11.29 -0.45
N TYR A 256 5.02 -11.73 0.76
CA TYR A 256 4.63 -10.86 1.87
C TYR A 256 5.52 -11.13 3.08
N VAL A 257 6.40 -10.18 3.40
CA VAL A 257 7.27 -10.24 4.58
C VAL A 257 6.62 -9.45 5.71
N ASN A 258 6.08 -10.18 6.70
CA ASN A 258 5.49 -9.64 7.93
C ASN A 258 6.55 -9.25 8.98
N SER A 259 7.65 -8.66 8.52
CA SER A 259 8.72 -8.19 9.38
C SER A 259 9.33 -6.90 8.84
N ARG A 260 9.64 -5.96 9.74
CA ARG A 260 10.35 -4.73 9.41
C ARG A 260 11.82 -5.00 9.08
N ASN A 261 12.48 -5.83 9.89
CA ASN A 261 13.94 -6.04 9.81
C ASN A 261 14.36 -7.17 8.86
N GLN A 262 13.43 -8.04 8.45
CA GLN A 262 13.72 -9.11 7.50
C GLN A 262 13.82 -8.55 6.08
N ALA A 263 14.86 -8.95 5.34
CA ALA A 263 15.03 -8.63 3.93
C ALA A 263 14.06 -9.44 3.05
N LEU A 264 13.82 -8.97 1.82
CA LEU A 264 13.20 -9.81 0.80
C LEU A 264 14.16 -10.96 0.45
N GLN A 265 13.61 -12.15 0.28
CA GLN A 265 14.38 -13.32 -0.12
C GLN A 265 14.84 -13.17 -1.57
N ALA A 266 16.10 -13.53 -1.83
CA ALA A 266 16.57 -13.78 -3.19
C ALA A 266 16.08 -15.16 -3.65
N PHE A 267 15.60 -15.24 -4.88
CA PHE A 267 15.10 -16.48 -5.45
C PHE A 267 16.19 -17.16 -6.28
N GLU A 268 16.27 -18.48 -6.15
CA GLU A 268 17.29 -19.32 -6.77
C GLU A 268 16.71 -20.15 -7.92
N VAL A 269 17.59 -20.67 -8.78
CA VAL A 269 17.25 -21.55 -9.92
C VAL A 269 16.34 -22.71 -9.51
N ALA A 270 16.60 -23.30 -8.35
CA ALA A 270 15.80 -24.40 -7.81
C ALA A 270 14.33 -24.00 -7.56
N ALA A 271 14.09 -22.80 -7.04
CA ALA A 271 12.75 -22.29 -6.77
C ALA A 271 11.99 -22.02 -8.09
N TYR A 272 12.70 -21.46 -9.07
CA TYR A 272 12.18 -21.23 -10.42
C TYR A 272 11.75 -22.54 -11.09
N ASN A 273 12.62 -23.56 -11.06
CA ASN A 273 12.30 -24.88 -11.64
C ASN A 273 11.10 -25.55 -10.95
N ALA A 274 10.99 -25.42 -9.62
CA ALA A 274 9.85 -25.94 -8.87
C ALA A 274 8.53 -25.23 -9.23
N ASP A 275 8.55 -23.89 -9.31
CA ASP A 275 7.38 -23.11 -9.72
C ASP A 275 6.97 -23.43 -11.17
N TRP A 276 7.94 -23.58 -12.07
CA TRP A 276 7.69 -23.97 -13.45
C TRP A 276 6.97 -25.32 -13.54
N ALA A 277 7.47 -26.33 -12.81
CA ALA A 277 6.87 -27.65 -12.75
C ALA A 277 5.45 -27.57 -12.20
N ALA A 278 5.22 -26.83 -11.11
CA ALA A 278 3.90 -26.66 -10.51
C ALA A 278 2.90 -25.92 -11.41
N ALA A 279 3.36 -24.95 -12.22
CA ALA A 279 2.49 -24.20 -13.12
C ALA A 279 2.05 -24.99 -14.36
N ASN A 280 2.82 -26.02 -14.73
CA ASN A 280 2.64 -26.84 -15.93
C ASN A 280 2.27 -28.31 -15.66
N ALA A 281 2.14 -28.70 -14.38
CA ALA A 281 1.46 -29.92 -13.95
C ALA A 281 -0.07 -29.79 -14.16
#